data_AF-A0A2P4YMA8-F1
#
_entry.id   AF-A0A2P4YMA8-F1
#
_cell.length_a   1.000
_cell.length_b   1.000
_cell.length_c   1.000
_cell.angle_alpha   90.00
_cell.angle_beta   90.00
_cell.angle_gamma   90.00
#
_symmetry.space_group_name_H-M   'P 1'
#
loop_
_entity.id
_entity.type
_entity.pdbx_description
1 polymer ?
#
loop_
_entity_poly.entity_id
_entity_poly.type
_entity_poly.pdbx_seq_one_letter_code
_entity_poly.pdbx_strand_id
1 'polypeptide(L)'
;MLPVLKSSMDDSDAKTRQLVCLALQYLFVALPGCLGEEPVHQLYAEILKRLDDSNDTVRKAACQTFITFLKAAPKEHFRGTIIDYTLDCLFVHLDDLEVDIQEAVFDVLKETVSIDAPRLAKKAEENRTRHHSPRYCDQLLALASAQSA
;
A
#
# COMPACT_ATOMS: atom_id res chain seq x y z
N MET A 1 -9.20 -5.49 20.07
CA MET A 1 -9.32 -6.07 18.72
C MET A 1 -8.04 -5.92 17.90
N LEU A 2 -7.43 -4.73 17.82
CA LEU A 2 -6.25 -4.51 16.98
C LEU A 2 -5.06 -5.48 17.24
N PRO A 3 -4.68 -5.81 18.49
CA PRO A 3 -3.58 -6.75 18.74
C PRO A 3 -3.84 -8.17 18.21
N VAL A 4 -5.09 -8.63 18.29
CA VAL A 4 -5.50 -9.96 17.81
C VAL A 4 -5.48 -10.01 16.28
N LEU A 5 -5.98 -8.96 15.63
CA LEU A 5 -5.91 -8.87 14.17
C LEU A 5 -4.44 -8.84 13.72
N LYS A 6 -3.61 -8.01 14.36
CA LYS A 6 -2.18 -7.92 14.07
C LYS A 6 -1.47 -9.28 14.18
N SER A 7 -1.67 -10.02 15.28
CA SER A 7 -1.06 -11.35 15.42
C SER A 7 -1.58 -12.36 14.38
N SER A 8 -2.84 -12.25 14.00
CA SER A 8 -3.46 -13.15 13.01
C SER A 8 -2.99 -12.87 11.58
N MET A 9 -2.38 -11.71 11.31
CA MET A 9 -1.76 -11.43 10.02
C MET A 9 -0.52 -12.31 9.80
N ASP A 10 0.13 -12.81 10.85
CA ASP A 10 1.30 -13.71 10.80
C ASP A 10 0.92 -15.19 10.99
N ASP A 11 -0.37 -15.53 10.87
CA ASP A 11 -0.85 -16.90 11.03
C ASP A 11 -0.25 -17.86 9.98
N SER A 12 -0.06 -19.12 10.33
CA SER A 12 0.51 -20.11 9.40
C SER A 12 -0.44 -20.42 8.23
N ASP A 13 -1.76 -20.29 8.43
CA ASP A 13 -2.76 -20.53 7.41
C ASP A 13 -3.02 -19.28 6.54
N ALA A 14 -2.87 -19.44 5.23
CA ALA A 14 -3.04 -18.35 4.27
C ALA A 14 -4.47 -17.79 4.24
N LYS A 15 -5.51 -18.62 4.48
CA LYS A 15 -6.90 -18.13 4.52
C LYS A 15 -7.12 -17.28 5.76
N THR A 16 -6.55 -17.64 6.91
CA THR A 16 -6.58 -16.78 8.11
C THR A 16 -5.97 -15.42 7.81
N ARG A 17 -4.75 -15.37 7.23
CA ARG A 17 -4.09 -14.11 6.87
C ARG A 17 -4.93 -13.28 5.88
N GLN A 18 -5.52 -13.92 4.87
CA GLN A 18 -6.42 -13.27 3.92
C GLN A 18 -7.68 -12.70 4.61
N LEU A 19 -8.33 -13.49 5.46
CA LEU A 19 -9.54 -13.08 6.18
C LEU A 19 -9.27 -11.90 7.11
N VAL A 20 -8.08 -11.83 7.70
CA VAL A 20 -7.68 -10.69 8.54
C VAL A 20 -7.52 -9.42 7.69
N CYS A 21 -6.88 -9.52 6.51
CA CYS A 21 -6.82 -8.40 5.57
C CYS A 21 -8.23 -7.91 5.20
N LEU A 22 -9.14 -8.84 4.89
CA LEU A 22 -10.53 -8.50 4.57
C LEU A 22 -11.27 -7.88 5.76
N ALA A 23 -11.07 -8.38 6.98
CA ALA A 23 -11.67 -7.80 8.18
C ALA A 23 -11.18 -6.36 8.42
N LEU A 24 -9.89 -6.09 8.18
CA LEU A 24 -9.33 -4.74 8.23
C LEU A 24 -9.94 -3.82 7.16
N GLN A 25 -10.15 -4.32 5.93
CA GLN A 25 -10.83 -3.55 4.87
C GLN A 25 -12.22 -3.09 5.32
N TYR A 26 -13.05 -4.01 5.83
CA TYR A 26 -14.38 -3.67 6.32
C TYR A 26 -14.33 -2.67 7.49
N LEU A 27 -13.35 -2.83 8.39
CA LEU A 27 -13.14 -1.89 9.49
C LEU A 27 -12.80 -0.48 8.99
N PHE A 28 -11.88 -0.36 8.02
CA PHE A 28 -11.46 0.92 7.46
C PHE A 28 -12.58 1.61 6.68
N VAL A 29 -13.34 0.86 5.89
CA VAL A 29 -14.53 1.37 5.19
C VAL A 29 -15.60 1.86 6.16
N ALA A 30 -15.77 1.20 7.30
CA ALA A 30 -16.72 1.61 8.33
C ALA A 30 -16.29 2.83 9.15
N LEU A 31 -15.01 3.24 9.05
CA LEU A 31 -14.40 4.29 9.88
C LEU A 31 -13.69 5.37 9.04
N PRO A 32 -14.36 6.00 8.05
CA PRO A 32 -13.72 6.98 7.17
C PRO A 32 -13.29 8.22 7.95
N GLY A 33 -12.00 8.55 7.89
CA GLY A 33 -11.42 9.70 8.59
C GLY A 33 -11.32 9.54 10.11
N CYS A 34 -11.57 8.35 10.65
CA CYS A 34 -11.58 8.11 12.10
C CYS A 34 -10.30 7.45 12.63
N LEU A 35 -9.37 7.06 11.75
CA LEU A 35 -8.07 6.54 12.19
C LEU A 35 -7.15 7.70 12.59
N GLY A 36 -6.83 7.79 13.88
CA GLY A 36 -5.79 8.70 14.37
C GLY A 36 -4.37 8.24 14.01
N GLU A 37 -3.41 9.09 14.33
CA GLU A 37 -1.98 8.90 14.02
C GLU A 37 -1.40 7.59 14.59
N GLU A 38 -1.67 7.28 15.86
CA GLU A 38 -1.12 6.09 16.51
C GLU A 38 -1.57 4.77 15.84
N PRO A 39 -2.86 4.53 15.54
CA PRO A 39 -3.28 3.40 14.72
C PRO A 39 -2.58 3.35 13.35
N VAL A 40 -2.36 4.49 12.69
CA VAL A 40 -1.67 4.53 11.40
C VAL A 40 -0.24 4.01 11.56
N HIS A 41 0.49 4.52 12.55
CA HIS A 41 1.86 4.14 12.87
C HIS A 41 2.01 2.66 13.21
N GLN A 42 1.01 2.06 13.88
CA GLN A 42 1.04 0.65 14.25
C GLN A 42 0.73 -0.31 13.11
N LEU A 43 0.03 0.15 12.07
CA LEU A 43 -0.57 -0.71 11.04
C LEU A 43 0.11 -0.64 9.69
N TYR A 44 0.63 0.51 9.26
CA TYR A 44 1.12 0.69 7.88
C TYR A 44 2.15 -0.39 7.51
N ALA A 45 3.15 -0.60 8.37
CA ALA A 45 4.21 -1.57 8.13
C ALA A 45 3.69 -3.02 8.21
N GLU A 46 2.71 -3.31 9.07
CA GLU A 46 2.17 -4.67 9.19
C GLU A 46 1.37 -5.09 7.96
N ILE A 47 0.64 -4.15 7.36
CA ILE A 47 -0.07 -4.40 6.10
C ILE A 47 0.93 -4.54 4.95
N LEU A 48 1.95 -3.68 4.88
CA LEU A 48 2.97 -3.75 3.82
C LEU A 48 3.77 -5.06 3.84
N LYS A 49 4.11 -5.60 5.02
CA LYS A 49 4.75 -6.91 5.17
C LYS A 49 3.96 -8.08 4.56
N ARG A 50 2.68 -7.90 4.23
CA ARG A 50 1.89 -8.93 3.53
C ARG A 50 2.09 -8.95 2.02
N LEU A 51 2.82 -7.98 1.46
CA LEU A 51 3.26 -8.02 0.07
C LEU A 51 4.38 -9.05 -0.16
N ASP A 52 5.10 -9.43 0.91
CA ASP A 52 6.09 -10.52 0.94
C ASP A 52 5.48 -11.90 1.20
N ASP A 53 4.15 -12.01 1.26
CA ASP A 53 3.47 -13.28 1.51
C ASP A 53 3.72 -14.28 0.37
N SER A 54 3.86 -15.56 0.68
CA SER A 54 4.03 -16.61 -0.33
C SER A 54 2.74 -16.92 -1.11
N ASN A 55 1.60 -16.37 -0.70
CA ASN A 55 0.31 -16.57 -1.35
C ASN A 55 -0.21 -15.27 -1.98
N ASP A 56 -0.33 -15.25 -3.31
CA ASP A 56 -0.79 -14.08 -4.07
C ASP A 56 -2.19 -13.60 -3.70
N THR A 57 -3.05 -14.47 -3.17
CA THR A 57 -4.37 -14.06 -2.68
C THR A 57 -4.24 -13.18 -1.44
N VAL A 58 -3.28 -13.48 -0.55
CA VAL A 58 -2.97 -12.64 0.61
C VAL A 58 -2.34 -11.34 0.16
N ARG A 59 -1.38 -11.38 -0.78
CA ARG A 59 -0.73 -10.18 -1.33
C ARG A 59 -1.75 -9.22 -1.96
N LYS A 60 -2.67 -9.72 -2.78
CA LYS A 60 -3.77 -8.93 -3.37
C LYS A 60 -4.72 -8.38 -2.30
N ALA A 61 -5.07 -9.19 -1.30
CA ALA A 61 -5.88 -8.72 -0.19
C ALA A 61 -5.17 -7.61 0.60
N ALA A 62 -3.85 -7.68 0.77
CA ALA A 62 -3.06 -6.64 1.42
C ALA A 62 -3.07 -5.33 0.63
N CYS A 63 -2.89 -5.36 -0.70
CA CYS A 63 -3.04 -4.17 -1.55
C CYS A 63 -4.41 -3.51 -1.38
N GLN A 64 -5.49 -4.29 -1.47
CA GLN A 64 -6.84 -3.76 -1.31
C GLN A 64 -7.08 -3.18 0.09
N THR A 65 -6.51 -3.83 1.12
CA THR A 65 -6.50 -3.34 2.51
C THR A 65 -5.79 -2.00 2.62
N PHE A 66 -4.62 -1.88 2.02
CA PHE A 66 -3.83 -0.66 2.05
C PHE A 66 -4.56 0.51 1.35
N ILE A 67 -5.27 0.26 0.24
CA ILE A 67 -6.13 1.28 -0.41
C ILE A 67 -7.20 1.79 0.56
N THR A 68 -7.92 0.89 1.22
CA THR A 68 -8.96 1.29 2.19
C THR A 68 -8.36 1.99 3.41
N PHE A 69 -7.16 1.60 3.83
CA PHE A 69 -6.42 2.19 4.93
C PHE A 69 -6.02 3.64 4.63
N LEU A 70 -5.47 3.91 3.44
CA LEU A 70 -5.13 5.26 2.97
C LEU A 70 -6.35 6.19 2.93
N LYS A 71 -7.55 5.64 2.69
CA LYS A 71 -8.82 6.38 2.67
C LYS A 71 -9.44 6.58 4.05
N ALA A 72 -9.10 5.76 5.02
CA ALA A 72 -9.71 5.76 6.35
C ALA A 72 -9.00 6.69 7.36
N ALA A 73 -7.77 7.12 7.08
CA ALA A 73 -7.04 8.06 7.93
C ALA A 73 -6.83 9.42 7.24
N PRO A 74 -6.73 10.52 8.00
CA PRO A 74 -6.26 11.80 7.49
C PRO A 74 -4.88 11.67 6.83
N LYS A 75 -4.70 12.31 5.67
CA LYS A 75 -3.51 12.16 4.81
C LYS A 75 -2.21 12.58 5.50
N GLU A 76 -2.31 13.55 6.39
CA GLU A 76 -1.21 14.05 7.21
C GLU A 76 -0.57 12.97 8.08
N HIS A 77 -1.31 11.93 8.47
CA HIS A 77 -0.79 10.82 9.27
C HIS A 77 0.10 9.87 8.48
N PHE A 78 0.12 9.98 7.14
CA PHE A 78 1.01 9.20 6.29
C PHE A 78 2.29 9.94 5.89
N ARG A 79 2.43 11.22 6.24
CA ARG A 79 3.57 12.03 5.79
C ARG A 79 4.88 11.65 6.51
N GLY A 80 6.00 12.18 6.00
CA GLY A 80 7.32 11.94 6.57
C GLY A 80 7.84 10.54 6.25
N THR A 81 8.34 9.84 7.27
CA THR A 81 8.98 8.52 7.09
C THR A 81 8.00 7.43 6.66
N ILE A 82 6.71 7.58 6.95
CA ILE A 82 5.69 6.58 6.60
C ILE A 82 5.50 6.51 5.09
N ILE A 83 5.28 7.65 4.42
CA ILE A 83 5.14 7.66 2.96
C ILE A 83 6.45 7.24 2.29
N ASP A 84 7.61 7.63 2.82
CA ASP A 84 8.91 7.20 2.28
C ASP A 84 9.05 5.67 2.30
N TYR A 85 8.82 5.04 3.46
CA TYR A 85 8.86 3.58 3.60
C TYR A 85 7.78 2.88 2.76
N THR A 86 6.57 3.44 2.72
CA THR A 86 5.45 2.91 1.95
C THR A 86 5.79 2.86 0.47
N LEU A 87 6.31 3.96 -0.08
CA LEU A 87 6.73 4.01 -1.48
C LEU A 87 7.90 3.07 -1.75
N ASP A 88 8.91 3.02 -0.86
CA ASP A 88 10.04 2.09 -1.03
C ASP A 88 9.58 0.64 -1.13
N CYS A 89 8.66 0.21 -0.27
CA CYS A 89 8.09 -1.14 -0.32
C CYS A 89 7.24 -1.36 -1.58
N LEU A 90 6.34 -0.44 -1.90
CA LEU A 90 5.45 -0.58 -3.07
C LEU A 90 6.23 -0.59 -4.39
N PHE A 91 7.28 0.21 -4.55
CA PHE A 91 8.07 0.18 -5.79
C PHE A 91 8.82 -1.14 -5.97
N VAL A 92 9.29 -1.79 -4.89
CA VAL A 92 9.87 -3.14 -4.98
C VAL A 92 8.86 -4.14 -5.56
N HIS A 93 7.62 -4.13 -5.05
CA HIS A 93 6.58 -5.04 -5.53
C HIS A 93 5.90 -4.59 -6.83
N LEU A 94 6.12 -3.36 -7.29
CA LEU A 94 5.66 -2.92 -8.61
C LEU A 94 6.44 -3.61 -9.74
N ASP A 95 7.65 -4.09 -9.45
CA ASP A 95 8.49 -4.86 -10.37
C ASP A 95 8.34 -6.39 -10.20
N ASP A 96 7.21 -6.84 -9.64
CA ASP A 96 6.93 -8.27 -9.45
C ASP A 96 6.88 -9.03 -10.78
N LEU A 97 7.12 -10.35 -10.77
CA LEU A 97 7.00 -11.17 -11.99
C LEU A 97 5.54 -11.43 -12.37
N GLU A 98 4.64 -11.45 -11.38
CA GLU A 98 3.21 -11.70 -11.56
C GLU A 98 2.47 -10.39 -11.89
N VAL A 99 1.90 -10.32 -13.09
CA VAL A 99 1.23 -9.11 -13.60
C VAL A 99 0.06 -8.68 -12.72
N ASP A 100 -0.71 -9.63 -12.19
CA ASP A 100 -1.81 -9.37 -11.26
C ASP A 100 -1.35 -8.64 -10.00
N ILE A 101 -0.14 -8.94 -9.51
CA ILE A 101 0.44 -8.30 -8.33
C ILE A 101 0.93 -6.90 -8.69
N GLN A 102 1.62 -6.75 -9.83
CA GLN A 102 2.02 -5.42 -10.31
C GLN A 102 0.81 -4.49 -10.44
N GLU A 103 -0.31 -4.98 -11.00
CA GLU A 103 -1.56 -4.22 -11.13
C GLU A 103 -2.12 -3.82 -9.76
N ALA A 104 -2.20 -4.76 -8.82
CA ALA A 104 -2.69 -4.49 -7.47
C ALA A 104 -1.82 -3.45 -6.73
N VAL A 105 -0.49 -3.52 -6.88
CA VAL A 105 0.46 -2.57 -6.27
C VAL A 105 0.38 -1.20 -6.95
N PHE A 106 0.26 -1.17 -8.27
CA PHE A 106 0.04 0.06 -9.03
C PHE A 106 -1.23 0.78 -8.58
N ASP A 107 -2.31 0.04 -8.31
CA ASP A 107 -3.54 0.60 -7.76
C ASP A 107 -3.34 1.27 -6.39
N VAL A 108 -2.51 0.69 -5.52
CA VAL A 108 -2.13 1.32 -4.25
C VAL A 108 -1.34 2.61 -4.49
N LEU A 109 -0.35 2.58 -5.38
CA LEU A 109 0.50 3.73 -5.68
C LEU A 109 -0.29 4.93 -6.21
N LYS A 110 -1.34 4.70 -7.00
CA LYS A 110 -2.25 5.77 -7.46
C LYS A 110 -2.92 6.52 -6.32
N GLU A 111 -3.26 5.85 -5.22
CA GLU A 111 -3.89 6.49 -4.06
C GLU A 111 -2.91 7.40 -3.30
N THR A 112 -1.61 7.07 -3.35
CA THR A 112 -0.56 7.85 -2.67
C THR A 112 -0.27 9.19 -3.34
N VAL A 113 -0.66 9.38 -4.60
CA VAL A 113 -0.52 10.67 -5.31
C VAL A 113 -1.21 11.79 -4.50
N SER A 114 -2.34 11.45 -3.88
CA SER A 114 -3.13 12.39 -3.09
C SER A 114 -2.51 12.76 -1.73
N ILE A 115 -1.45 12.05 -1.31
CA ILE A 115 -0.73 12.23 -0.05
C ILE A 115 0.55 13.06 -0.31
N ASP A 116 1.38 12.61 -1.25
CA ASP A 116 2.66 13.23 -1.60
C ASP A 116 3.06 12.91 -3.07
N ALA A 117 2.44 13.61 -4.02
CA ALA A 117 2.74 13.46 -5.45
C ALA A 117 4.22 13.71 -5.80
N PRO A 118 4.89 14.76 -5.26
CA PRO A 118 6.32 14.97 -5.54
C PRO A 118 7.20 13.80 -5.09
N ARG A 119 6.91 13.20 -3.93
CA ARG A 119 7.68 12.04 -3.46
C ARG A 119 7.43 10.81 -4.32
N LEU A 120 6.18 10.55 -4.71
CA LEU A 120 5.84 9.47 -5.64
C LEU A 120 6.58 9.62 -6.97
N ALA A 121 6.59 10.83 -7.56
CA ALA A 121 7.29 11.11 -8.81
C ALA A 121 8.78 10.82 -8.68
N LYS A 122 9.43 11.32 -7.62
CA LYS A 122 10.84 11.06 -7.36
C LYS A 122 11.13 9.54 -7.29
N LYS A 123 10.31 8.78 -6.58
CA LYS A 123 10.48 7.32 -6.47
C LYS A 123 10.22 6.59 -7.79
N ALA A 124 9.29 7.07 -8.60
CA ALA A 124 9.06 6.53 -9.93
C ALA A 124 10.27 6.77 -10.86
N GLU A 125 10.89 7.96 -10.83
CA GLU A 125 12.11 8.26 -11.59
C GLU A 125 13.28 7.36 -11.17
N GLU A 126 13.52 7.23 -9.86
CA GLU A 126 14.60 6.41 -9.29
C GLU A 126 14.51 4.94 -9.73
N ASN A 127 13.30 4.41 -9.88
CA ASN A 127 13.04 3.01 -10.19
C ASN A 127 12.81 2.74 -11.68
N ARG A 128 12.48 3.76 -12.48
CA ARG A 128 12.15 3.67 -13.91
C ARG A 128 13.17 2.88 -14.73
N THR A 129 14.46 3.05 -14.47
CA THR A 129 15.55 2.39 -15.21
C THR A 129 15.98 1.06 -14.57
N ARG A 130 15.52 0.78 -13.36
CA ARG A 130 15.89 -0.40 -12.56
C ARG A 130 14.90 -1.55 -12.75
N HIS A 131 13.63 -1.22 -12.97
CA HIS A 131 12.56 -2.18 -13.18
C HIS A 131 12.69 -2.87 -14.54
N HIS A 132 12.13 -4.07 -14.64
CA HIS A 132 12.04 -4.83 -15.89
C HIS A 132 11.25 -4.09 -16.97
N SER A 133 10.29 -3.26 -16.57
CA SER A 133 9.51 -2.41 -17.46
C SER A 133 9.31 -1.00 -16.89
N PRO A 134 9.52 0.07 -17.68
CA PRO A 134 9.28 1.44 -17.23
C PRO A 134 7.79 1.80 -17.23
N ARG A 135 6.90 0.95 -17.76
CA ARG A 135 5.50 1.28 -18.09
C ARG A 135 4.73 1.87 -16.91
N TYR A 136 4.78 1.24 -15.74
CA TYR A 136 4.06 1.73 -14.58
C TYR A 136 4.70 2.98 -13.95
N CYS A 137 6.04 3.05 -13.94
CA CYS A 137 6.73 4.27 -13.51
C CYS A 137 6.35 5.47 -14.39
N ASP A 138 6.30 5.30 -15.71
CA ASP A 138 5.87 6.34 -16.66
C ASP A 138 4.43 6.82 -16.39
N GLN A 139 3.52 5.89 -16.11
CA GLN A 139 2.14 6.25 -15.77
C GLN A 139 2.03 6.98 -14.42
N LEU A 140 2.80 6.57 -13.40
CA LEU A 140 2.83 7.26 -12.10
C LEU A 140 3.39 8.67 -12.23
N LEU A 141 4.42 8.88 -13.07
CA LEU A 141 4.97 10.21 -13.34
C LEU A 141 3.95 11.14 -14.00
N ALA A 142 3.19 10.63 -14.97
CA ALA A 142 2.12 11.38 -15.61
C ALA A 142 1.03 11.77 -14.60
N LEU A 143 0.62 10.85 -13.72
CA LEU A 143 -0.37 11.09 -12.68
C LEU A 143 0.10 12.12 -11.64
N ALA A 144 1.34 12.00 -11.16
CA ALA A 144 1.90 12.94 -10.19
C ALA A 144 2.03 14.36 -10.76
N SER A 145 2.38 14.47 -12.04
CA SER A 145 2.47 15.75 -12.74
C SER A 145 1.11 16.42 -12.90
N ALA A 146 0.07 15.65 -13.23
CA ALA A 146 -1.29 16.15 -13.39
C ALA A 146 -1.89 16.69 -12.09
N GLN A 147 -1.46 16.19 -10.93
CA GLN A 147 -1.93 16.65 -9.62
C GLN A 147 -1.25 17.95 -9.13
N SER A 148 -0.16 18.35 -9.79
CA SER A 148 0.58 19.58 -9.47
C SER A 148 0.14 20.78 -10.33
N ALA A 149 -0.78 20.57 -11.27
CA ALA A 149 -1.37 21.57 -12.16
C ALA A 149 -2.71 22.07 -11.61
#